data_AF-A0AAJ2AQJ9-F1
#
_entry.id   AF-A0AAJ2AQJ9-F1
#
_cell.length_a   1.000
_cell.length_b   1.000
_cell.length_c   1.000
_cell.angle_alpha   90.00
_cell.angle_beta   90.00
_cell.angle_gamma   90.00
#
_symmetry.space_group_name_H-M   'P 1'
#
loop_
_entity.id
_entity.type
_entity.pdbx_description
1 polymer ?
#
loop_
_entity_poly.entity_id
_entity_poly.type
_entity_poly.pdbx_seq_one_letter_code
_entity_poly.pdbx_strand_id
1 'polypeptide(L)'
;MPLPPIAFHKGSLEYRLAQFDAKERFALINAVLGVEFVPHKDFVARIFKVCGIETQPERIFCAMDFHLDWLYAALMKPDLDPAWLKEDVPLPRIFDEEAGEYPVTGKQQDADFVMCFTESMTDKPASPPVTHLLLIEAKGVGSWNTKQMRSKLMQYRAMKHAFDAPHNLHVRPHLVLMSPKDPFEKSAKNAEFLDVLNTFKQFGDIRWLDLQMRETLCVVRCNDKGKPDGKHPTQWLVKPRRALDPDHAA
;
A
#
# COMPACT_ATOMS: atom_id res chain seq x y z
N MET A 1 20.47 25.50 -5.26
CA MET A 1 19.64 24.68 -4.38
C MET A 1 18.40 24.28 -5.17
N PRO A 2 18.00 23.00 -5.20
CA PRO A 2 16.66 22.68 -5.66
C PRO A 2 15.68 23.47 -4.79
N LEU A 3 14.65 24.04 -5.42
CA LEU A 3 13.55 24.68 -4.70
C LEU A 3 13.00 23.70 -3.66
N PRO A 4 12.60 24.14 -2.45
CA PRO A 4 11.90 23.24 -1.54
C PRO A 4 10.69 22.66 -2.30
N PRO A 5 10.46 21.33 -2.22
CA PRO A 5 9.31 20.71 -2.86
C PRO A 5 8.07 21.50 -2.44
N ILE A 6 7.25 21.89 -3.41
CA ILE A 6 6.07 22.68 -3.10
C ILE A 6 5.18 21.79 -2.20
N ALA A 7 4.97 22.23 -0.96
CA ALA A 7 4.32 21.42 0.07
C ALA A 7 2.83 21.19 -0.26
N PHE A 8 2.30 20.02 0.13
CA PHE A 8 0.86 19.75 0.13
C PHE A 8 0.13 20.76 1.04
N HIS A 9 -1.15 21.01 0.77
CA HIS A 9 -1.95 21.92 1.59
C HIS A 9 -1.98 21.42 3.04
N LYS A 10 -1.67 22.29 4.00
CA LYS A 10 -1.65 21.92 5.43
C LYS A 10 -3.01 21.34 5.85
N GLY A 11 -2.99 20.19 6.51
CA GLY A 11 -4.20 19.47 6.93
C GLY A 11 -4.80 18.53 5.87
N SER A 12 -4.33 18.55 4.61
CA SER A 12 -4.70 17.54 3.62
C SER A 12 -4.20 16.15 4.04
N LEU A 13 -4.79 15.07 3.50
CA LEU A 13 -4.32 13.72 3.83
C LEU A 13 -2.90 13.48 3.31
N GLU A 14 -2.57 13.99 2.12
CA GLU A 14 -1.24 13.95 1.53
C GLU A 14 -0.20 14.63 2.42
N TYR A 15 -0.54 15.82 2.95
CA TYR A 15 0.32 16.52 3.91
C TYR A 15 0.58 15.66 5.15
N ARG A 16 -0.46 15.05 5.71
CA ARG A 16 -0.37 14.21 6.91
C ARG A 16 0.44 12.95 6.67
N LEU A 17 0.21 12.26 5.56
CA LEU A 17 0.97 11.07 5.17
C LEU A 17 2.46 11.41 5.01
N ALA A 18 2.78 12.54 4.38
CA ALA A 18 4.16 13.01 4.21
C ALA A 18 4.90 13.28 5.53
N GLN A 19 4.18 13.58 6.63
CA GLN A 19 4.83 13.77 7.94
C GLN A 19 5.33 12.46 8.57
N PHE A 20 4.72 11.33 8.22
CA PHE A 20 5.09 10.02 8.76
C PHE A 20 6.03 9.24 7.84
N ASP A 21 6.26 9.71 6.62
CA ASP A 21 7.12 9.02 5.68
C ASP A 21 8.60 9.16 6.03
N ALA A 22 9.09 8.25 6.86
CA ALA A 22 10.44 8.29 7.43
C ALA A 22 11.40 7.24 6.84
N LYS A 23 11.06 6.56 5.74
CA LYS A 23 11.96 5.52 5.19
C LYS A 23 13.20 6.14 4.54
N GLU A 24 14.38 5.65 4.92
CA GLU A 24 15.66 6.19 4.43
C GLU A 24 15.86 6.07 2.91
N ARG A 25 15.16 5.13 2.28
CA ARG A 25 15.25 4.87 0.83
C ARG A 25 14.96 6.08 -0.04
N PHE A 26 14.08 6.99 0.37
CA PHE A 26 13.76 8.19 -0.43
C PHE A 26 14.91 9.18 -0.39
N ALA A 27 15.49 9.38 0.80
CA ALA A 27 16.71 10.18 0.96
C ALA A 27 17.86 9.57 0.15
N LEU A 28 17.99 8.25 0.14
CA LEU A 28 19.00 7.56 -0.67
C LEU A 28 18.77 7.72 -2.18
N ILE A 29 17.53 7.53 -2.67
CA ILE A 29 17.18 7.74 -4.09
C ILE A 29 17.51 9.17 -4.50
N ASN A 30 17.14 10.15 -3.68
CA ASN A 30 17.45 11.55 -3.96
C ASN A 30 18.96 11.81 -3.97
N ALA A 31 19.70 11.28 -2.99
CA ALA A 31 21.15 11.46 -2.90
C ALA A 31 21.91 10.80 -4.07
N VAL A 32 21.45 9.64 -4.53
CA VAL A 32 22.11 8.86 -5.60
C VAL A 32 21.72 9.35 -6.99
N LEU A 33 20.44 9.66 -7.21
CA LEU A 33 19.92 9.96 -8.55
C LEU A 33 19.64 11.46 -8.76
N GLY A 34 19.60 12.27 -7.70
CA GLY A 34 19.25 13.69 -7.77
C GLY A 34 17.79 13.95 -8.13
N VAL A 35 16.92 12.95 -7.99
CA VAL A 35 15.49 13.05 -8.34
C VAL A 35 14.60 12.96 -7.11
N GLU A 36 13.44 13.59 -7.18
CA GLU A 36 12.36 13.33 -6.23
C GLU A 36 11.71 11.97 -6.53
N PHE A 37 11.27 11.28 -5.49
CA PHE A 37 10.55 10.03 -5.64
C PHE A 37 9.10 10.33 -6.03
N VAL A 38 8.80 10.23 -7.32
CA VAL A 38 7.47 10.47 -7.89
C VAL A 38 7.08 9.33 -8.84
N PRO A 39 5.79 8.97 -8.95
CA PRO A 39 5.36 7.91 -9.85
C PRO A 39 5.51 8.35 -11.31
N HIS A 40 5.95 7.45 -12.18
CA HIS A 40 6.05 7.72 -13.61
C HIS A 40 4.67 8.00 -14.21
N LYS A 41 4.56 8.99 -15.12
CA LYS A 41 3.28 9.40 -15.74
C LYS A 41 2.49 8.24 -16.37
N ASP A 42 3.18 7.29 -17.01
CA ASP A 42 2.53 6.13 -17.64
C ASP A 42 1.95 5.17 -16.60
N PHE A 43 2.62 5.06 -15.44
CA PHE A 43 2.09 4.29 -14.32
C PHE A 43 0.84 4.96 -13.74
N VAL A 44 0.89 6.28 -13.52
CA VAL A 44 -0.27 7.06 -13.05
C VAL A 44 -1.46 6.91 -14.00
N ALA A 45 -1.26 7.07 -15.31
CA ALA A 45 -2.32 6.92 -16.31
C ALA A 45 -2.97 5.53 -16.28
N ARG A 46 -2.16 4.47 -16.12
CA ARG A 46 -2.67 3.09 -16.00
C ARG A 46 -3.48 2.89 -14.71
N ILE A 47 -2.98 3.40 -13.59
CA ILE A 47 -3.66 3.33 -12.30
C ILE A 47 -4.99 4.07 -12.34
N PHE A 48 -5.01 5.30 -12.87
CA PHE A 48 -6.23 6.10 -12.97
C PHE A 48 -7.27 5.40 -13.84
N LYS A 49 -6.85 4.84 -14.97
CA LYS A 49 -7.73 4.06 -15.84
C LYS A 49 -8.37 2.87 -15.12
N VAL A 50 -7.61 2.07 -14.36
CA VAL A 50 -8.18 0.89 -13.66
C VAL A 50 -9.04 1.26 -12.46
N CYS A 51 -8.76 2.40 -11.82
CA CYS A 51 -9.54 2.94 -10.71
C CYS A 51 -10.75 3.77 -11.17
N GLY A 52 -10.90 4.06 -12.48
CA GLY A 52 -11.96 4.92 -13.00
C GLY A 52 -11.83 6.38 -12.58
N ILE A 53 -10.59 6.86 -12.43
CA ILE A 53 -10.28 8.23 -12.03
C ILE A 53 -10.00 9.04 -13.29
N GLU A 54 -10.74 10.13 -13.48
CA GLU A 54 -10.67 10.97 -14.68
C GLU A 54 -9.85 12.25 -14.47
N THR A 55 -9.44 12.53 -13.23
CA THR A 55 -8.74 13.75 -12.87
C THR A 55 -7.25 13.69 -13.17
N GLN A 56 -6.62 14.86 -13.28
CA GLN A 56 -5.17 15.01 -13.37
C GLN A 56 -4.72 15.89 -12.20
N PRO A 57 -4.37 15.30 -11.04
CA PRO A 57 -3.95 16.09 -9.90
C PRO A 57 -2.62 16.76 -10.21
N GLU A 58 -2.44 18.00 -9.75
CA GLU A 58 -1.17 18.69 -9.88
C GLU A 58 -0.04 17.98 -9.12
N ARG A 59 -0.40 17.28 -8.02
CA ARG A 59 0.54 16.55 -7.18
C ARG A 59 -0.06 15.27 -6.64
N ILE A 60 0.83 14.32 -6.40
CA ILE A 60 0.52 13.01 -5.88
C ILE A 60 1.52 12.73 -4.76
N PHE A 61 1.02 12.50 -3.55
CA PHE A 61 1.83 11.88 -2.51
C PHE A 61 2.09 10.43 -2.89
N CYS A 62 3.33 9.97 -2.77
CA CYS A 62 3.63 8.56 -2.88
C CYS A 62 4.76 8.10 -1.95
N ALA A 63 4.66 6.87 -1.47
CA ALA A 63 5.68 6.24 -0.63
C ALA A 63 5.67 4.71 -0.82
N MET A 64 6.85 4.10 -0.77
CA MET A 64 7.04 2.63 -0.68
C MET A 64 7.15 2.14 0.75
N ASP A 65 6.76 0.88 0.99
CA ASP A 65 6.79 0.20 2.29
C ASP A 65 6.18 1.06 3.41
N PHE A 66 5.06 1.72 3.11
CA PHE A 66 4.44 2.68 4.02
C PHE A 66 3.73 1.93 5.14
N HIS A 67 4.18 2.15 6.38
CA HIS A 67 3.73 1.37 7.54
C HIS A 67 2.25 1.60 7.84
N LEU A 68 1.51 0.54 8.15
CA LEU A 68 0.06 0.65 8.42
C LEU A 68 -0.24 1.44 9.71
N ASP A 69 0.57 1.31 10.76
CA ASP A 69 0.46 2.19 11.95
C ASP A 69 0.63 3.69 11.60
N TRP A 70 1.48 4.04 10.62
CA TRP A 70 1.65 5.42 10.15
C TRP A 70 0.43 5.90 9.37
N LEU A 71 -0.14 5.05 8.53
CA LEU A 71 -1.40 5.33 7.83
C LEU A 71 -2.52 5.63 8.83
N TYR A 72 -2.67 4.80 9.86
CA TYR A 72 -3.66 5.03 10.91
C TYR A 72 -3.44 6.39 11.60
N ALA A 73 -2.20 6.70 12.00
CA ALA A 73 -1.88 7.96 12.65
C ALA A 73 -2.20 9.17 11.74
N ALA A 74 -1.86 9.09 10.45
CA ALA A 74 -2.18 10.11 9.47
C ALA A 74 -3.70 10.29 9.33
N LEU A 75 -4.48 9.21 9.26
CA LEU A 75 -5.94 9.26 9.13
C LEU A 75 -6.60 9.88 10.36
N MET A 76 -6.14 9.58 11.57
CA MET A 76 -6.77 10.02 12.82
C MET A 76 -6.52 11.49 13.17
N LYS A 77 -5.47 12.12 12.64
CA LYS A 77 -4.99 13.42 13.11
C LYS A 77 -5.05 14.49 12.02
N PRO A 78 -6.21 15.14 11.78
CA PRO A 78 -6.32 16.21 10.78
C PRO A 78 -5.39 17.39 11.10
N ASP A 79 -5.25 17.69 12.39
CA ASP A 79 -4.41 18.77 12.91
C ASP A 79 -3.13 18.20 13.51
N LEU A 80 -2.21 17.73 12.67
CA LEU A 80 -0.81 17.54 13.07
C LEU A 80 -0.19 18.91 13.41
N ASP A 81 -0.61 19.50 14.52
CA ASP A 81 -0.06 20.73 15.07
C ASP A 81 1.34 20.41 15.63
N PRO A 82 2.38 21.16 15.25
CA PRO A 82 3.71 21.08 15.86
C PRO A 82 3.73 21.14 17.39
N ALA A 83 2.68 21.66 18.04
CA ALA A 83 2.51 21.62 19.49
C ALA A 83 2.48 20.18 20.05
N TRP A 84 1.93 19.21 19.32
CA TRP A 84 1.91 17.80 19.72
C TRP A 84 3.28 17.13 19.64
N LEU A 85 4.21 17.68 18.86
CA LEU A 85 5.60 17.21 18.83
C LEU A 85 6.40 17.70 20.04
N LYS A 86 5.84 18.62 20.84
CA LYS A 86 6.53 19.23 21.99
C LYS A 86 6.26 18.52 23.30
N GLU A 87 5.22 17.68 23.37
CA GLU A 87 4.90 16.92 24.56
C GLU A 87 4.75 15.44 24.20
N ASP A 88 5.58 14.59 24.82
CA ASP A 88 5.56 13.11 24.69
C ASP A 88 4.30 12.51 25.34
N VAL A 89 3.11 13.01 24.98
CA VAL A 89 1.84 12.58 25.55
C VAL A 89 1.38 11.31 24.84
N PRO A 90 1.27 10.17 25.55
CA PRO A 90 0.81 8.93 24.94
C PRO A 90 -0.65 9.04 24.51
N LEU A 91 -0.95 8.54 23.31
CA LEU A 91 -2.32 8.41 22.83
C LEU A 91 -2.87 7.01 23.15
N PRO A 92 -4.17 6.90 23.52
CA PRO A 92 -4.77 5.60 23.80
C PRO A 92 -4.85 4.74 22.53
N ARG A 93 -4.59 3.44 22.68
CA ARG A 93 -4.88 2.44 21.64
C ARG A 93 -6.36 2.07 21.74
N ILE A 94 -7.11 2.29 20.66
CA ILE A 94 -8.53 1.94 20.57
C ILE A 94 -8.62 0.50 20.09
N PHE A 95 -9.22 -0.40 20.89
CA PHE A 95 -9.47 -1.78 20.45
C PHE A 95 -10.75 -1.80 19.62
N ASP A 96 -10.69 -2.41 18.45
CA ASP A 96 -11.87 -2.65 17.63
C ASP A 96 -12.38 -4.07 17.91
N GLU A 97 -13.55 -4.18 18.54
CA GLU A 97 -14.13 -5.48 18.92
C GLU A 97 -14.55 -6.31 17.70
N GLU A 98 -14.97 -5.66 16.62
CA GLU A 98 -15.44 -6.32 15.39
C GLU A 98 -14.28 -6.91 14.59
N ALA A 99 -13.15 -6.23 14.56
CA ALA A 99 -11.88 -6.70 14.01
C ALA A 99 -11.12 -7.59 15.00
N GLY A 100 -11.40 -7.51 16.30
CA GLY A 100 -10.65 -8.23 17.33
C GLY A 100 -9.17 -7.84 17.39
N GLU A 101 -8.83 -6.62 16.99
CA GLU A 101 -7.45 -6.13 16.85
C GLU A 101 -7.36 -4.62 17.15
N TYR A 102 -6.15 -4.16 17.50
CA TYR A 102 -5.83 -2.73 17.60
C TYR A 102 -5.35 -2.20 16.23
N PRO A 103 -5.66 -0.96 15.85
CA PRO A 103 -5.15 -0.33 14.62
C PRO A 103 -3.63 -0.16 14.63
N VAL A 104 -3.08 0.22 15.79
CA VAL A 104 -1.64 0.31 16.04
C VAL A 104 -1.19 -1.00 16.66
N THR A 105 -0.43 -1.78 15.89
CA THR A 105 -0.07 -3.15 16.26
C THR A 105 1.42 -3.31 16.60
N GLY A 106 2.29 -2.41 16.10
CA GLY A 106 3.73 -2.59 16.13
C GLY A 106 4.24 -3.73 15.22
N LYS A 107 3.35 -4.39 14.47
CA LYS A 107 3.74 -5.38 13.46
C LYS A 107 4.36 -4.63 12.29
N GLN A 108 5.39 -5.22 11.67
CA GLN A 108 5.93 -4.73 10.41
C GLN A 108 4.98 -5.10 9.26
N GLN A 109 3.86 -4.40 9.19
CA GLN A 109 2.94 -4.43 8.07
C GLN A 109 2.98 -3.08 7.36
N ASP A 110 3.18 -3.16 6.06
CA ASP A 110 3.30 -2.03 5.16
C ASP A 110 2.42 -2.24 3.92
N ALA A 111 2.05 -1.15 3.26
CA ALA A 111 1.66 -1.20 1.86
C ALA A 111 2.94 -1.09 1.00
N ASP A 112 3.09 -1.94 0.00
CA ASP A 112 4.27 -1.92 -0.89
C ASP A 112 4.42 -0.55 -1.57
N PHE A 113 3.29 0.09 -1.91
CA PHE A 113 3.25 1.47 -2.37
C PHE A 113 1.93 2.16 -1.96
N VAL A 114 2.00 3.41 -1.53
CA VAL A 114 0.85 4.28 -1.27
C VAL A 114 0.84 5.40 -2.28
N MET A 115 -0.34 5.74 -2.78
CA MET A 115 -0.54 6.93 -3.61
C MET A 115 -1.74 7.72 -3.08
N CYS A 116 -1.61 9.02 -2.87
CA CYS A 116 -2.69 9.86 -2.37
C CYS A 116 -2.75 11.21 -3.08
N PHE A 117 -3.95 11.64 -3.46
CA PHE A 117 -4.19 12.94 -4.08
C PHE A 117 -5.65 13.35 -3.97
N THR A 118 -5.89 14.65 -3.86
CA THR A 118 -7.21 15.27 -3.94
C THR A 118 -7.52 15.71 -5.38
N GLU A 119 -8.73 15.41 -5.84
CA GLU A 119 -9.24 15.84 -7.14
C GLU A 119 -9.27 17.38 -7.25
N SER A 120 -8.88 17.91 -8.41
CA SER A 120 -8.97 19.35 -8.67
C SER A 120 -10.44 19.78 -8.79
N MET A 121 -10.78 20.87 -8.10
CA MET A 121 -12.13 21.45 -8.05
C MET A 121 -12.58 22.11 -9.37
N THR A 122 -11.69 22.21 -10.36
CA THR A 122 -11.93 22.98 -11.59
C THR A 122 -13.08 22.43 -12.44
N ASP A 123 -13.40 21.14 -12.32
CA ASP A 123 -14.32 20.48 -13.25
C ASP A 123 -15.72 20.22 -12.67
N LYS A 124 -15.91 20.32 -11.34
CA LYS A 124 -17.20 20.05 -10.66
C LYS A 124 -17.38 20.90 -9.38
N PRO A 125 -17.72 22.20 -9.49
CA PRO A 125 -17.77 23.14 -8.36
C PRO A 125 -18.89 22.89 -7.33
N ALA A 126 -19.81 21.94 -7.56
CA ALA A 126 -20.97 21.67 -6.70
C ALA A 126 -20.78 20.51 -5.71
N SER A 127 -19.60 19.89 -5.66
CA SER A 127 -19.32 18.77 -4.74
C SER A 127 -17.99 18.98 -4.02
N PRO A 128 -17.87 18.52 -2.75
CA PRO A 128 -16.60 18.56 -2.05
C PRO A 128 -15.56 17.73 -2.81
N PRO A 129 -14.28 18.14 -2.81
CA PRO A 129 -13.25 17.43 -3.55
C PRO A 129 -13.06 16.04 -2.97
N VAL A 130 -12.92 15.05 -3.85
CA VAL A 130 -12.67 13.67 -3.47
C VAL A 130 -11.18 13.47 -3.28
N THR A 131 -10.78 12.79 -2.20
CA THR A 131 -9.39 12.41 -1.96
C THR A 131 -9.23 10.92 -2.23
N HIS A 132 -8.44 10.57 -3.23
CA HIS A 132 -8.13 9.18 -3.52
C HIS A 132 -6.96 8.72 -2.66
N LEU A 133 -7.12 7.58 -1.98
CA LEU A 133 -6.05 6.90 -1.25
C LEU A 133 -5.90 5.50 -1.84
N LEU A 134 -4.82 5.26 -2.56
CA LEU A 134 -4.53 3.98 -3.17
C LEU A 134 -3.48 3.26 -2.33
N LEU A 135 -3.85 2.07 -1.88
CA LEU A 135 -3.03 1.11 -1.14
C LEU A 135 -2.64 0.04 -2.15
N ILE A 136 -1.39 0.03 -2.57
CA ILE A 136 -0.92 -0.83 -3.65
C ILE A 136 -0.05 -1.94 -3.05
N GLU A 137 -0.41 -3.17 -3.38
CA GLU A 137 0.32 -4.38 -2.99
C GLU A 137 0.87 -5.02 -4.26
N ALA A 138 2.14 -5.42 -4.27
CA ALA A 138 2.83 -5.97 -5.40
C ALA A 138 3.32 -7.40 -5.13
N LYS A 139 3.01 -8.32 -6.03
CA LYS A 139 3.50 -9.70 -6.02
C LYS A 139 4.04 -10.09 -7.39
N GLY A 140 5.36 -10.04 -7.54
CA GLY A 140 6.03 -10.46 -8.77
C GLY A 140 6.29 -11.97 -8.90
N VAL A 141 6.38 -12.70 -7.78
CA VAL A 141 6.87 -14.09 -7.72
C VAL A 141 6.11 -14.88 -6.67
N GLY A 142 5.86 -16.17 -6.93
CA GLY A 142 5.24 -17.09 -5.98
C GLY A 142 3.71 -17.09 -6.07
N SER A 143 3.02 -16.92 -4.96
CA SER A 143 1.56 -16.81 -4.89
C SER A 143 1.19 -15.73 -3.88
N TRP A 144 -0.04 -15.20 -3.98
CA TRP A 144 -0.58 -14.34 -2.94
C TRP A 144 -0.78 -15.16 -1.66
N ASN A 145 -0.21 -14.69 -0.55
CA ASN A 145 -0.32 -15.40 0.72
C ASN A 145 -1.62 -14.98 1.42
N THR A 146 -2.60 -15.88 1.47
CA THR A 146 -3.91 -15.64 2.09
C THR A 146 -3.81 -15.22 3.55
N LYS A 147 -2.90 -15.81 4.34
CA LYS A 147 -2.70 -15.46 5.76
C LYS A 147 -2.13 -14.04 5.91
N GLN A 148 -1.16 -13.69 5.06
CA GLN A 148 -0.58 -12.34 5.04
C GLN A 148 -1.64 -11.30 4.68
N MET A 149 -2.39 -11.53 3.59
CA MET A 149 -3.45 -10.62 3.16
C MET A 149 -4.54 -10.50 4.22
N ARG A 150 -4.97 -11.61 4.82
CA ARG A 150 -5.95 -11.59 5.92
C ARG A 150 -5.45 -10.72 7.06
N SER A 151 -4.21 -10.88 7.50
CA SER A 151 -3.69 -10.05 8.59
C SER A 151 -3.66 -8.56 8.25
N LYS A 152 -3.29 -8.18 7.01
CA LYS A 152 -3.33 -6.78 6.58
C LYS A 152 -4.77 -6.23 6.56
N LEU A 153 -5.71 -6.99 6.00
CA LEU A 153 -7.12 -6.58 5.93
C LEU A 153 -7.80 -6.49 7.29
N MET A 154 -7.41 -7.35 8.24
CA MET A 154 -7.85 -7.21 9.64
C MET A 154 -7.34 -5.92 10.26
N GLN A 155 -6.10 -5.51 9.98
CA GLN A 155 -5.58 -4.24 10.46
C GLN A 155 -6.32 -3.06 9.83
N TYR A 156 -6.60 -3.08 8.53
CA TYR A 156 -7.45 -2.05 7.89
C TYR A 156 -8.85 -2.00 8.51
N ARG A 157 -9.43 -3.15 8.88
CA ARG A 157 -10.70 -3.20 9.58
C ARG A 157 -10.65 -2.56 10.95
N ALA A 158 -9.60 -2.81 11.72
CA ALA A 158 -9.41 -2.11 12.98
C ALA A 158 -9.30 -0.58 12.79
N MET A 159 -8.88 -0.09 11.61
CA MET A 159 -8.84 1.34 11.29
C MET A 159 -10.18 1.92 10.81
N LYS A 160 -11.29 1.17 10.81
CA LYS A 160 -12.56 1.59 10.20
C LYS A 160 -13.04 2.95 10.71
N HIS A 161 -12.99 3.19 12.02
CA HIS A 161 -13.39 4.47 12.61
C HIS A 161 -12.53 5.64 12.15
N ALA A 162 -11.26 5.40 11.79
CA ALA A 162 -10.40 6.44 11.24
C ALA A 162 -10.82 6.81 9.81
N PHE A 163 -11.22 5.83 8.99
CA PHE A 163 -11.78 6.09 7.66
C PHE A 163 -13.14 6.78 7.73
N ASP A 164 -13.98 6.42 8.70
CA ASP A 164 -15.32 6.98 8.87
C ASP A 164 -15.32 8.36 9.58
N ALA A 165 -14.16 8.83 10.04
CA ALA A 165 -14.07 10.10 10.76
C ALA A 165 -14.56 11.28 9.89
N PRO A 166 -15.19 12.32 10.49
CA PRO A 166 -15.80 13.42 9.73
C PRO A 166 -14.88 14.10 8.71
N HIS A 167 -13.59 14.27 9.04
CA HIS A 167 -12.59 14.88 8.15
C HIS A 167 -12.08 13.94 7.03
N ASN A 168 -12.49 12.68 7.03
CA ASN A 168 -12.13 11.68 6.02
C ASN A 168 -13.34 11.20 5.18
N LEU A 169 -14.54 11.80 5.33
CA LEU A 169 -15.76 11.38 4.62
C LEU A 169 -15.65 11.40 3.08
N HIS A 170 -14.75 12.22 2.54
CA HIS A 170 -14.48 12.32 1.10
C HIS A 170 -13.22 11.56 0.66
N VAL A 171 -12.58 10.82 1.57
CA VAL A 171 -11.52 9.88 1.22
C VAL A 171 -12.14 8.66 0.56
N ARG A 172 -11.54 8.20 -0.53
CA ARG A 172 -11.92 7.01 -1.29
C ARG A 172 -10.73 6.06 -1.33
N PRO A 173 -10.71 5.05 -0.44
CA PRO A 173 -9.71 4.00 -0.46
C PRO A 173 -9.82 3.13 -1.71
N HIS A 174 -8.68 2.73 -2.27
CA HIS A 174 -8.56 1.73 -3.33
C HIS A 174 -7.47 0.74 -2.94
N LEU A 175 -7.78 -0.55 -2.89
CA LEU A 175 -6.76 -1.60 -2.81
C LEU A 175 -6.39 -2.02 -4.22
N VAL A 176 -5.16 -1.75 -4.65
CA VAL A 176 -4.66 -2.12 -5.97
C VAL A 176 -3.69 -3.29 -5.82
N LEU A 177 -4.06 -4.45 -6.35
CA LEU A 177 -3.16 -5.59 -6.44
C LEU A 177 -2.37 -5.50 -7.74
N MET A 178 -1.05 -5.68 -7.65
CA MET A 178 -0.15 -5.66 -8.77
C MET A 178 0.57 -6.99 -8.91
N SER A 179 0.30 -7.71 -9.99
CA SER A 179 0.91 -9.02 -10.24
C SER A 179 0.92 -9.37 -11.72
N PRO A 180 1.89 -10.17 -12.21
CA PRO A 180 1.89 -10.66 -13.60
C PRO A 180 0.69 -11.53 -13.98
N LYS A 181 -0.02 -12.08 -12.98
CA LYS A 181 -1.23 -12.90 -13.16
C LYS A 181 -2.39 -12.27 -12.41
N ASP A 182 -3.59 -12.44 -12.95
CA ASP A 182 -4.83 -11.95 -12.38
C ASP A 182 -5.10 -12.61 -11.00
N PRO A 183 -5.09 -11.85 -9.89
CA PRO A 183 -5.43 -12.37 -8.58
C PRO A 183 -6.91 -12.75 -8.45
N PHE A 184 -7.78 -12.32 -9.38
CA PHE A 184 -9.21 -12.57 -9.37
C PHE A 184 -9.65 -13.82 -10.13
N GLU A 185 -8.69 -14.60 -10.65
CA GLU A 185 -8.98 -15.88 -11.31
C GLU A 185 -9.77 -16.79 -10.36
N LYS A 186 -10.97 -17.21 -10.81
CA LYS A 186 -11.84 -18.09 -10.02
C LYS A 186 -11.35 -19.53 -10.11
N SER A 187 -10.76 -20.01 -9.04
CA SER A 187 -10.38 -21.42 -8.88
C SER A 187 -10.59 -21.87 -7.43
N ALA A 188 -10.72 -23.18 -7.21
CA ALA A 188 -10.85 -23.73 -5.86
C ALA A 188 -9.65 -23.37 -4.96
N LYS A 189 -8.44 -23.29 -5.54
CA LYS A 189 -7.22 -22.89 -4.82
C LYS A 189 -7.23 -21.42 -4.40
N ASN A 190 -7.95 -20.56 -5.11
CA ASN A 190 -7.97 -19.12 -4.89
C ASN A 190 -9.20 -18.62 -4.12
N ALA A 191 -10.21 -19.48 -3.90
CA ALA A 191 -11.48 -19.09 -3.27
C ALA A 191 -11.30 -18.39 -1.92
N GLU A 192 -10.48 -18.96 -1.02
CA GLU A 192 -10.25 -18.36 0.30
C GLU A 192 -9.57 -16.99 0.20
N PHE A 193 -8.66 -16.82 -0.76
CA PHE A 193 -8.00 -15.53 -0.99
C PHE A 193 -8.99 -14.48 -1.49
N LEU A 194 -9.88 -14.85 -2.42
CA LEU A 194 -10.94 -13.95 -2.92
C LEU A 194 -11.91 -13.56 -1.81
N ASP A 195 -12.29 -14.49 -0.94
CA ASP A 195 -13.15 -14.21 0.22
C ASP A 195 -12.48 -13.22 1.17
N VAL A 196 -11.19 -13.43 1.46
CA VAL A 196 -10.39 -12.49 2.26
C VAL A 196 -10.36 -11.11 1.58
N LEU A 197 -10.04 -11.02 0.29
CA LEU A 197 -10.01 -9.75 -0.43
C LEU A 197 -11.34 -9.01 -0.37
N ASN A 198 -12.47 -9.71 -0.56
CA ASN A 198 -13.79 -9.11 -0.55
C ASN A 198 -14.13 -8.39 0.77
N THR A 199 -13.45 -8.72 1.88
CA THR A 199 -13.61 -7.98 3.14
C THR A 199 -13.16 -6.52 3.06
N PHE A 200 -12.35 -6.14 2.07
CA PHE A 200 -11.95 -4.74 1.88
C PHE A 200 -13.08 -3.87 1.30
N LYS A 201 -14.11 -4.47 0.68
CA LYS A 201 -15.22 -3.74 0.03
C LYS A 201 -16.05 -2.85 0.97
N GLN A 202 -15.91 -3.04 2.28
CA GLN A 202 -16.50 -2.16 3.29
C GLN A 202 -15.80 -0.80 3.42
N PHE A 203 -14.57 -0.66 2.88
CA PHE A 203 -13.78 0.58 2.89
C PHE A 203 -13.71 1.23 1.51
N GLY A 204 -13.59 0.41 0.46
CA GLY A 204 -13.38 0.93 -0.89
C GLY A 204 -13.27 -0.17 -1.93
N ASP A 205 -12.80 0.19 -3.11
CA ASP A 205 -12.74 -0.71 -4.25
C ASP A 205 -11.45 -1.52 -4.28
N ILE A 206 -11.50 -2.67 -4.94
CA ILE A 206 -10.34 -3.52 -5.19
C ILE A 206 -10.12 -3.59 -6.68
N ARG A 207 -8.90 -3.27 -7.11
CA ARG A 207 -8.50 -3.25 -8.53
C ARG A 207 -7.28 -4.15 -8.71
N TRP A 208 -7.09 -4.63 -9.92
CA TRP A 208 -5.86 -5.31 -10.33
C TRP A 208 -5.21 -4.54 -11.47
N LEU A 209 -3.90 -4.39 -11.40
CA LEU A 209 -3.09 -3.87 -12.47
C LEU A 209 -1.95 -4.85 -12.75
N ASP A 210 -1.82 -5.27 -14.00
CA ASP A 210 -0.75 -6.15 -14.41
C ASP A 210 0.65 -5.55 -14.10
N LEU A 211 1.49 -6.36 -13.44
CA LEU A 211 2.87 -6.00 -13.11
C LEU A 211 3.84 -6.69 -14.07
N GLN A 212 4.36 -5.91 -15.01
CA GLN A 212 5.35 -6.38 -15.98
C GLN A 212 6.68 -6.66 -15.28
N MET A 213 7.03 -7.95 -15.19
CA MET A 213 8.27 -8.43 -14.59
C MET A 213 9.18 -8.99 -15.68
N ARG A 214 10.47 -8.62 -15.64
CA ARG A 214 11.47 -9.27 -16.49
C ARG A 214 11.80 -10.65 -15.94
N GLU A 215 12.14 -11.57 -16.83
CA GLU A 215 12.74 -12.84 -16.42
C GLU A 215 14.06 -12.55 -15.70
N THR A 216 14.22 -13.13 -14.52
CA THR A 216 15.41 -12.97 -13.69
C THR A 216 15.81 -14.33 -13.14
N LEU A 217 16.97 -14.41 -12.51
CA LEU A 217 17.43 -15.63 -11.84
C LEU A 217 17.00 -15.62 -10.37
N CYS A 218 16.88 -16.79 -9.76
CA CYS A 218 16.70 -16.96 -8.33
C CYS A 218 17.70 -17.97 -7.77
N VAL A 219 18.11 -17.72 -6.53
CA VAL A 219 18.89 -18.66 -5.74
C VAL A 219 17.92 -19.56 -5.00
N VAL A 220 18.07 -20.87 -5.18
CA VAL A 220 17.26 -21.89 -4.51
C VAL A 220 18.15 -22.67 -3.56
N ARG A 221 17.79 -22.64 -2.28
CA ARG A 221 18.40 -23.46 -1.24
C ARG A 221 17.96 -24.91 -1.43
N CYS A 222 18.88 -25.86 -1.45
CA CYS A 222 18.60 -27.26 -1.76
C CYS A 222 19.47 -28.23 -0.95
N ASN A 223 19.14 -29.51 -1.02
CA ASN A 223 20.01 -30.58 -0.53
C ASN A 223 21.08 -30.97 -1.57
N ASP A 224 21.90 -31.97 -1.22
CA ASP A 224 22.96 -32.57 -2.05
C ASP A 224 22.48 -33.18 -3.38
N LYS A 225 21.17 -33.40 -3.51
CA LYS A 225 20.50 -33.89 -4.72
C LYS A 225 19.84 -32.78 -5.53
N GLY A 226 20.04 -31.51 -5.17
CA GLY A 226 19.45 -30.36 -5.88
C GLY A 226 17.93 -30.16 -5.64
N LYS A 227 17.34 -30.86 -4.67
CA LYS A 227 15.92 -30.71 -4.30
C LYS A 227 15.75 -29.51 -3.37
N PRO A 228 14.78 -28.59 -3.61
CA PRO A 228 14.53 -27.45 -2.72
C PRO A 228 14.34 -27.88 -1.26
N ASP A 229 15.05 -27.22 -0.34
CA ASP A 229 14.94 -27.42 1.10
C ASP A 229 15.06 -26.06 1.81
N GLY A 230 13.97 -25.64 2.47
CA GLY A 230 13.92 -24.38 3.21
C GLY A 230 14.35 -24.47 4.67
N LYS A 231 14.44 -25.68 5.23
CA LYS A 231 14.69 -25.92 6.66
C LYS A 231 16.14 -26.29 6.94
N HIS A 232 16.71 -27.20 6.16
CA HIS A 232 18.07 -27.72 6.37
C HIS A 232 18.86 -27.83 5.05
N PRO A 233 19.06 -26.71 4.34
CA PRO A 233 19.77 -26.75 3.08
C PRO A 233 21.26 -27.09 3.28
N THR A 234 21.79 -27.95 2.43
CA THR A 234 23.23 -28.28 2.40
C THR A 234 23.93 -27.70 1.17
N GLN A 235 23.16 -27.22 0.17
CA GLN A 235 23.64 -26.66 -1.09
C GLN A 235 22.72 -25.52 -1.58
N TRP A 236 23.12 -24.87 -2.66
CA TRP A 236 22.32 -23.89 -3.39
C TRP A 236 22.55 -24.00 -4.89
N LEU A 237 21.57 -23.59 -5.68
CA LEU A 237 21.66 -23.54 -7.14
C LEU A 237 20.96 -22.29 -7.69
N VAL A 238 21.27 -21.96 -8.95
CA VAL A 238 20.65 -20.87 -9.68
C VAL A 238 19.61 -21.43 -10.64
N LYS A 239 18.40 -20.86 -10.62
CA LYS A 239 17.30 -21.21 -11.54
C LYS A 239 16.69 -19.97 -12.17
N PRO A 240 16.05 -20.06 -13.34
CA PRO A 240 15.12 -19.04 -13.80
C PRO A 240 14.03 -18.83 -12.76
N ARG A 241 13.75 -17.57 -12.43
CA ARG A 241 12.67 -17.16 -11.54
C ARG A 241 11.37 -17.24 -12.32
N ARG A 242 10.60 -18.31 -12.11
CA ARG A 242 9.27 -18.45 -12.72
C ARG A 242 8.34 -17.36 -12.16
N ALA A 243 7.69 -16.62 -13.04
CA ALA A 243 6.53 -15.81 -12.69
C ALA A 243 5.45 -16.73 -12.07
N LEU A 244 4.68 -16.20 -11.11
CA LEU A 244 3.67 -16.89 -10.26
C LEU A 244 3.27 -18.31 -10.74
N ASP A 245 3.62 -19.36 -10.00
CA ASP A 245 3.30 -20.76 -10.33
C ASP A 245 2.08 -21.22 -9.50
N PRO A 246 0.95 -21.66 -10.11
CA PRO A 246 -0.27 -22.07 -9.39
C PRO A 246 -0.09 -23.34 -8.55
N ASP A 247 1.07 -24.01 -8.59
CA ASP A 247 1.31 -25.27 -7.90
C ASP A 247 2.09 -25.16 -6.58
N HIS A 248 2.45 -23.96 -6.13
CA HIS A 248 3.07 -23.73 -4.82
C HIS A 248 2.25 -22.75 -3.97
N ALA A 249 1.04 -23.18 -3.59
CA ALA A 249 0.39 -22.72 -2.37
C ALA A 249 0.85 -23.66 -1.25
N ALA A 250 1.60 -23.12 -0.28
CA ALA A 250 1.98 -23.81 0.95
C ALA A 250 1.63 -22.92 2.15
#